data_AF-R5L427-F1
#
_entry.id   AF-R5L427-F1
#
_cell.length_a   1.000
_cell.length_b   1.000
_cell.length_c   1.000
_cell.angle_alpha   90.00
_cell.angle_beta   90.00
_cell.angle_gamma   90.00
#
_symmetry.space_group_name_H-M   'P 1'
#
loop_
_entity.id
_entity.type
_entity.pdbx_description
1 polymer ?
#
loop_
_entity_poly.entity_id
_entity_poly.type
_entity_poly.pdbx_seq_one_letter_code
_entity_poly.pdbx_strand_id
1 'polypeptide(L)'
;MTLIASLVLGALIGEIINIEAAMERFGTWLRKISHSEGDGGFVGGFVNASLTVCVGAMAVVGSIQDGILGDPSTLFAKAVLDLIIVMVMTAASGKGCIFSAIPVAIFQGTITALSNLLEDVMNRQALDNLSLVGAVMIFCVGVNLVWGKKFRVANMLPGLVLAVVCSYLPWF
;
A
#
# COMPACT_ATOMS: atom_id res chain seq x y z
N MET A 1 -4.65 6.65 20.52
CA MET A 1 -6.03 6.20 20.23
C MET A 1 -6.38 6.37 18.76
N THR A 2 -5.84 7.41 18.09
CA THR A 2 -5.85 7.63 16.63
C THR A 2 -5.61 6.37 15.80
N LEU A 3 -4.58 5.57 16.09
CA LEU A 3 -4.30 4.33 15.35
C LEU A 3 -5.46 3.32 15.39
N ILE A 4 -6.01 3.07 16.57
CA ILE A 4 -7.05 2.05 16.73
C ILE A 4 -8.33 2.54 16.04
N ALA A 5 -8.67 3.82 16.21
CA ALA A 5 -9.83 4.43 15.57
C ALA A 5 -9.70 4.42 14.03
N SER A 6 -8.55 4.84 13.48
CA SER A 6 -8.33 4.88 12.04
C SER A 6 -8.32 3.51 11.40
N LEU A 7 -7.71 2.51 12.04
CA LEU A 7 -7.73 1.12 11.55
C LEU A 7 -9.12 0.49 11.63
N VAL A 8 -9.85 0.67 12.73
CA VAL A 8 -11.19 0.08 12.89
C VAL A 8 -12.17 0.72 11.92
N LEU A 9 -12.25 2.05 11.87
CA LEU A 9 -13.13 2.76 10.95
C LEU A 9 -12.70 2.51 9.50
N GLY A 10 -11.40 2.52 9.23
CA GLY A 10 -10.83 2.25 7.92
C GLY A 10 -11.16 0.85 7.41
N ALA A 11 -11.03 -0.16 8.27
CA ALA A 11 -11.38 -1.54 7.95
C ALA A 11 -12.89 -1.70 7.76
N LEU A 12 -13.74 -1.05 8.57
CA LEU A 12 -15.19 -1.06 8.38
C LEU A 12 -15.59 -0.48 7.03
N ILE A 13 -15.07 0.70 6.69
CA ILE A 13 -15.33 1.36 5.40
C ILE A 13 -14.80 0.50 4.26
N GLY A 14 -13.58 -0.02 4.38
CA GLY A 14 -12.96 -0.83 3.34
C GLY A 14 -13.60 -2.20 3.18
N GLU A 15 -14.21 -2.78 4.21
CA GLU A 15 -15.00 -4.01 4.12
C GLU A 15 -16.33 -3.76 3.39
N ILE A 16 -16.97 -2.61 3.61
CA ILE A 16 -18.18 -2.19 2.88
C ILE A 16 -17.88 -2.00 1.39
N ILE A 17 -16.77 -1.33 1.05
CA ILE A 17 -16.34 -1.08 -0.33
C ILE A 17 -15.74 -2.35 -0.96
N ASN A 18 -15.16 -3.22 -0.13
CA ASN A 18 -14.50 -4.46 -0.47
C ASN A 18 -13.36 -4.27 -1.48
N ILE A 19 -12.40 -3.40 -1.12
CA ILE A 19 -11.22 -3.06 -1.91
C ILE A 19 -10.39 -4.30 -2.25
N GLU A 20 -10.34 -5.26 -1.33
CA GLU A 20 -9.66 -6.52 -1.54
C GLU A 20 -10.24 -7.31 -2.70
N ALA A 21 -11.58 -7.43 -2.77
CA ALA A 21 -12.23 -8.09 -3.90
C ALA A 21 -11.93 -7.35 -5.22
N ALA A 22 -11.81 -6.03 -5.20
CA ALA A 22 -11.41 -5.25 -6.38
C ALA A 22 -9.96 -5.57 -6.81
N MET A 23 -9.01 -5.60 -5.87
CA MET A 23 -7.63 -5.99 -6.16
C MET A 23 -7.51 -7.43 -6.62
N GLU A 24 -8.29 -8.36 -6.05
CA GLU A 24 -8.31 -9.76 -6.50
C GLU A 24 -8.88 -9.88 -7.91
N ARG A 25 -9.98 -9.21 -8.23
CA ARG A 25 -10.53 -9.16 -9.60
C ARG A 25 -9.51 -8.63 -10.58
N PHE A 26 -8.83 -7.54 -10.23
CA PHE A 26 -7.76 -6.98 -11.05
C PHE A 26 -6.59 -7.97 -11.23
N GLY A 27 -6.17 -8.64 -10.16
CA GLY A 27 -5.15 -9.70 -10.21
C GLY A 27 -5.56 -10.90 -11.06
N THR A 28 -6.83 -11.32 -11.01
CA THR A 28 -7.34 -12.40 -11.88
C THR A 28 -7.37 -12.01 -13.35
N TRP A 29 -7.69 -10.75 -13.64
CA TRP A 29 -7.66 -10.20 -15.00
C TRP A 29 -6.22 -10.17 -15.53
N LEU A 30 -5.26 -9.71 -14.72
CA LEU A 30 -3.84 -9.74 -15.06
C LEU A 30 -3.34 -11.16 -15.30
N ARG A 31 -3.74 -12.12 -14.46
CA ARG A 31 -3.36 -13.54 -14.61
C ARG A 31 -3.81 -14.13 -15.95
N LYS A 32 -5.02 -13.78 -16.41
CA LYS A 32 -5.56 -14.22 -17.70
C LYS A 32 -4.75 -13.64 -18.85
N ILE A 33 -4.44 -12.35 -18.80
CA ILE A 33 -3.68 -11.65 -19.85
C ILE A 33 -2.25 -12.17 -19.91
N SER A 34 -1.63 -12.42 -18.76
CA SER A 34 -0.28 -12.97 -18.66
C SER A 34 -0.21 -14.48 -18.95
N HIS A 35 -1.32 -15.11 -19.38
CA HIS A 35 -1.44 -16.55 -19.64
C HIS A 35 -0.89 -17.41 -18.49
N SER A 36 -1.00 -16.91 -17.25
CA SER A 36 -0.46 -17.53 -16.04
C SER A 36 -1.54 -18.29 -15.27
N GLU A 37 -2.52 -18.86 -15.99
CA GLU A 37 -3.64 -19.58 -15.40
C GLU A 37 -3.21 -20.84 -14.63
N GLY A 38 -1.99 -21.34 -14.82
CA GLY A 38 -1.41 -22.42 -14.00
C GLY A 38 -0.92 -21.99 -12.61
N ASP A 39 -0.72 -20.69 -12.35
CA ASP A 39 -0.15 -20.18 -11.09
C ASP A 39 -1.24 -19.84 -10.07
N GLY A 40 -1.56 -20.81 -9.18
CA GLY A 40 -2.55 -20.64 -8.12
C GLY A 40 -2.19 -19.57 -7.09
N GLY A 41 -0.90 -19.22 -6.96
CA GLY A 41 -0.41 -18.20 -6.04
C GLY A 41 -0.45 -16.78 -6.61
N PHE A 42 -0.64 -16.62 -7.92
CA PHE A 42 -0.50 -15.36 -8.64
C PHE A 42 -1.27 -14.19 -8.01
N VAL A 43 -2.56 -14.38 -7.74
CA VAL A 43 -3.42 -13.29 -7.25
C VAL A 43 -3.04 -12.90 -5.82
N GLY A 44 -2.78 -13.89 -4.95
CA GLY A 44 -2.34 -13.64 -3.58
C GLY A 44 -0.98 -12.96 -3.52
N GLY A 45 -0.03 -13.43 -4.34
CA GLY A 45 1.30 -12.82 -4.48
C GLY A 45 1.22 -11.38 -4.97
N PHE A 46 0.40 -11.10 -5.99
CA PHE A 46 0.12 -9.74 -6.46
C PHE A 46 -0.40 -8.83 -5.34
N VAL A 47 -1.47 -9.23 -4.64
CA VAL A 47 -2.09 -8.42 -3.59
C VAL A 47 -1.12 -8.18 -2.44
N ASN A 48 -0.46 -9.22 -1.94
CA ASN A 48 0.49 -9.09 -0.83
C ASN A 48 1.70 -8.23 -1.22
N ALA A 49 2.25 -8.43 -2.42
CA ALA A 49 3.37 -7.62 -2.90
C ALA A 49 2.97 -6.16 -3.00
N SER A 50 1.85 -5.85 -3.67
CA SER A 50 1.33 -4.48 -3.80
C SER A 50 1.12 -3.78 -2.47
N LEU A 51 0.53 -4.46 -1.49
CA LEU A 51 0.33 -3.88 -0.16
C LEU A 51 1.67 -3.66 0.56
N THR A 52 2.62 -4.59 0.43
CA THR A 52 3.94 -4.45 1.05
C THR A 52 4.70 -3.24 0.52
N VAL A 53 4.67 -3.02 -0.81
CA VAL A 53 5.42 -1.94 -1.43
C VAL A 53 4.67 -0.60 -1.42
N CYS A 54 3.34 -0.57 -1.42
CA CYS A 54 2.58 0.69 -1.48
C CYS A 54 2.31 1.33 -0.10
N VAL A 55 2.19 0.53 0.97
CA VAL A 55 1.70 1.01 2.27
C VAL A 55 2.76 1.78 3.08
N GLY A 56 4.03 1.76 2.66
CA GLY A 56 5.10 2.45 3.36
C GLY A 56 4.95 3.98 3.36
N ALA A 57 5.22 4.62 4.50
CA ALA A 57 5.17 6.09 4.61
C ALA A 57 6.13 6.81 3.66
N MET A 58 7.26 6.18 3.34
CA MET A 58 8.23 6.71 2.36
C MET A 58 7.67 6.78 0.94
N ALA A 59 6.64 5.98 0.59
CA ALA A 59 5.98 6.14 -0.71
C ALA A 59 5.26 7.49 -0.79
N VAL A 60 4.58 7.89 0.30
CA VAL A 60 3.84 9.16 0.35
C VAL A 60 4.79 10.34 0.50
N VAL A 61 5.70 10.29 1.47
CA VAL A 61 6.69 11.37 1.72
C VAL A 61 7.57 11.59 0.51
N GLY A 62 8.10 10.50 -0.06
CA GLY A 62 8.94 10.57 -1.24
C GLY A 62 8.20 11.18 -2.43
N SER A 63 6.95 10.75 -2.69
CA SER A 63 6.18 11.26 -3.83
C SER A 63 5.86 12.75 -3.71
N ILE A 64 5.60 13.21 -2.50
CA ILE A 64 5.39 14.64 -2.21
C ILE A 64 6.70 15.42 -2.38
N GLN A 65 7.81 14.90 -1.84
CA GLN A 65 9.14 15.52 -1.95
C GLN A 65 9.59 15.64 -3.41
N ASP A 66 9.39 14.60 -4.20
CA ASP A 66 9.69 14.58 -5.64
C ASP A 66 8.82 15.59 -6.40
N GLY A 67 7.53 15.67 -6.08
CA GLY A 67 6.60 16.59 -6.74
C GLY A 67 6.84 18.08 -6.44
N ILE A 68 7.26 18.41 -5.22
CA ILE A 68 7.46 19.81 -4.78
C ILE A 68 8.89 20.28 -5.00
N LEU A 69 9.87 19.48 -4.54
CA LEU A 69 11.29 19.85 -4.56
C LEU A 69 12.02 19.36 -5.81
N GLY A 70 11.41 18.48 -6.60
CA GLY A 70 12.09 17.81 -7.71
C GLY A 70 13.22 16.89 -7.25
N ASP A 71 13.16 16.39 -6.01
CA ASP A 71 14.17 15.50 -5.42
C ASP A 71 13.66 14.05 -5.33
N PRO A 72 13.96 13.21 -6.34
CA PRO A 72 13.55 11.80 -6.37
C PRO A 72 14.45 10.88 -5.53
N SER A 73 15.44 11.39 -4.79
CA SER A 73 16.44 10.55 -4.08
C SER A 73 15.80 9.51 -3.15
N THR A 74 14.75 9.91 -2.42
CA THR A 74 13.97 9.03 -1.55
C THR A 74 13.23 7.94 -2.35
N LEU A 75 12.65 8.28 -3.51
CA LEU A 75 11.98 7.32 -4.39
C LEU A 75 12.97 6.31 -4.98
N PHE A 76 14.17 6.75 -5.37
CA PHE A 76 15.20 5.86 -5.88
C PHE A 76 15.68 4.87 -4.82
N ALA A 77 15.93 5.34 -3.60
CA ALA A 77 16.27 4.46 -2.48
C ALA A 77 15.18 3.42 -2.24
N LYS A 78 13.90 3.84 -2.28
CA LYS A 78 12.76 2.95 -2.13
C LYS A 78 12.64 1.95 -3.30
N ALA A 79 12.86 2.38 -4.53
CA ALA A 79 12.75 1.51 -5.70
C ALA A 79 13.74 0.33 -5.62
N VAL A 80 14.94 0.55 -5.08
CA VAL A 80 15.92 -0.53 -4.82
C VAL A 80 15.39 -1.51 -3.76
N LEU A 81 14.80 -1.01 -2.67
CA LEU A 81 14.18 -1.85 -1.63
C LEU A 81 13.00 -2.65 -2.19
N ASP A 82 12.11 -2.01 -2.93
CA ASP A 82 10.95 -2.65 -3.56
C ASP A 82 11.40 -3.75 -4.54
N LEU A 83 12.47 -3.52 -5.31
CA LEU A 83 13.03 -4.52 -6.22
C LEU A 83 13.49 -5.76 -5.48
N ILE A 84 14.19 -5.61 -4.36
CA ILE A 84 14.66 -6.73 -3.54
C ILE A 84 13.44 -7.47 -2.95
N ILE A 85 12.47 -6.74 -2.40
CA ILE A 85 11.25 -7.32 -1.81
C ILE A 85 10.46 -8.10 -2.86
N VAL A 86 10.19 -7.49 -4.01
CA VAL A 86 9.43 -8.13 -5.10
C VAL A 86 10.17 -9.34 -5.65
N MET A 87 11.51 -9.30 -5.75
CA MET A 87 12.29 -10.45 -6.18
C MET A 87 12.13 -11.64 -5.22
N VAL A 88 12.27 -11.40 -3.91
CA VAL A 88 12.09 -12.42 -2.87
C VAL A 88 10.65 -12.95 -2.85
N MET A 89 9.65 -12.06 -2.91
CA MET A 89 8.25 -12.44 -2.92
C MET A 89 7.87 -13.20 -4.20
N THR A 90 8.46 -12.87 -5.34
CA THR A 90 8.24 -13.59 -6.60
C THR A 90 8.73 -15.03 -6.49
N ALA A 91 9.89 -15.24 -5.86
CA ALA A 91 10.42 -16.58 -5.62
C ALA A 91 9.55 -17.40 -4.65
N ALA A 92 8.91 -16.73 -3.67
CA ALA A 92 8.09 -17.39 -2.65
C ALA A 92 6.61 -17.61 -3.05
N SER A 93 5.99 -16.62 -3.71
CA SER A 93 4.54 -16.53 -3.94
C SER A 93 4.12 -16.53 -5.42
N GLY A 94 5.08 -16.64 -6.34
CA GLY A 94 4.82 -16.76 -7.78
C GLY A 94 4.92 -15.44 -8.55
N LYS A 95 4.65 -15.51 -9.86
CA LYS A 95 4.97 -14.45 -10.82
C LYS A 95 4.09 -13.20 -10.67
N GLY A 96 2.96 -13.33 -9.99
CA GLY A 96 2.01 -12.22 -9.77
C GLY A 96 2.61 -11.02 -9.04
N CYS A 97 3.64 -11.23 -8.22
CA CYS A 97 4.29 -10.16 -7.47
C CYS A 97 4.90 -9.07 -8.37
N ILE A 98 5.35 -9.41 -9.58
CA ILE A 98 5.96 -8.45 -10.53
C ILE A 98 4.95 -7.37 -10.95
N PHE A 99 3.66 -7.74 -11.04
CA PHE A 99 2.61 -6.81 -11.42
C PHE A 99 2.27 -5.78 -10.33
N SER A 100 2.87 -5.90 -9.13
CA SER A 100 2.76 -4.87 -8.08
C SER A 100 3.28 -3.50 -8.53
N ALA A 101 4.13 -3.46 -9.55
CA ALA A 101 4.57 -2.22 -10.20
C ALA A 101 3.39 -1.35 -10.68
N ILE A 102 2.26 -1.96 -11.08
CA ILE A 102 1.08 -1.21 -11.54
C ILE A 102 0.44 -0.42 -10.40
N PRO A 103 0.04 -1.04 -9.26
CA PRO A 103 -0.41 -0.28 -8.09
C PRO A 103 0.60 0.74 -7.58
N VAL A 104 1.90 0.44 -7.60
CA VAL A 104 2.94 1.39 -7.17
C VAL A 104 2.94 2.63 -8.06
N ALA A 105 2.97 2.44 -9.38
CA ALA A 105 2.98 3.53 -10.34
C ALA A 105 1.71 4.38 -10.24
N ILE A 106 0.54 3.76 -10.07
CA ILE A 106 -0.72 4.49 -9.87
C ILE A 106 -0.68 5.26 -8.56
N PHE A 107 -0.30 4.62 -7.45
CA PHE A 107 -0.32 5.24 -6.12
C PHE A 107 0.69 6.37 -5.99
N GLN A 108 1.97 6.11 -6.28
CA GLN A 108 3.01 7.12 -6.19
C GLN A 108 2.83 8.20 -7.24
N GLY A 109 2.48 7.84 -8.49
CA GLY A 109 2.27 8.79 -9.57
C GLY A 109 1.09 9.74 -9.30
N THR A 110 -0.01 9.25 -8.72
CA THR A 110 -1.13 10.13 -8.34
C THR A 110 -0.76 11.08 -7.21
N ILE A 111 0.00 10.62 -6.21
CA ILE A 111 0.47 11.49 -5.11
C ILE A 111 1.46 12.54 -5.63
N THR A 112 2.43 12.14 -6.46
CA THR A 112 3.41 13.08 -7.05
C THR A 112 2.70 14.14 -7.90
N ALA A 113 1.68 13.75 -8.70
CA ALA A 113 0.91 14.69 -9.51
C ALA A 113 0.05 15.66 -8.68
N LEU A 114 -0.43 15.23 -7.50
CA LEU A 114 -1.25 16.04 -6.58
C LEU A 114 -0.44 16.66 -5.43
N SER A 115 0.89 16.58 -5.49
CA SER A 115 1.80 16.96 -4.40
C SER A 115 1.57 18.38 -3.87
N ASN A 116 1.36 19.35 -4.77
CA ASN A 116 1.07 20.74 -4.39
C ASN A 116 -0.21 20.91 -3.55
N LEU A 117 -1.19 20.03 -3.69
CA LEU A 117 -2.42 20.05 -2.88
C LEU A 117 -2.25 19.28 -1.55
N LEU A 118 -1.34 18.30 -1.55
CA LEU A 118 -1.07 17.41 -0.43
C LEU A 118 -0.04 17.98 0.55
N GLU A 119 0.73 19.01 0.16
CA GLU A 119 1.74 19.66 1.00
C GLU A 119 1.16 20.16 2.32
N ASP A 120 0.09 20.95 2.24
CA ASP A 120 -0.61 21.49 3.42
C ASP A 120 -1.28 20.40 4.27
N VAL A 121 -1.52 19.22 3.67
CA VAL A 121 -2.16 18.06 4.31
C VAL A 121 -1.14 17.16 5.02
N MET A 122 0.16 17.23 4.68
CA MET A 122 1.20 16.39 5.28
C MET A 122 2.01 17.12 6.34
N ASN A 123 1.45 17.21 7.56
CA ASN A 123 2.23 17.61 8.74
C ASN A 123 2.97 16.40 9.37
N ARG A 124 3.96 16.67 10.23
CA ARG A 124 4.75 15.62 10.93
C ARG A 124 3.88 14.60 11.65
N GLN A 125 2.82 15.04 12.31
CA GLN A 125 1.86 14.13 12.98
C GLN A 125 1.11 13.23 12.00
N ALA A 126 0.77 13.72 10.80
CA ALA A 126 0.13 12.92 9.76
C ALA A 126 1.06 11.81 9.29
N LEU A 127 2.34 12.14 9.10
CA LEU A 127 3.38 11.18 8.68
C LEU A 127 3.65 10.11 9.75
N ASP A 128 3.72 10.51 11.01
CA ASP A 128 3.89 9.56 12.13
C ASP A 128 2.71 8.60 12.21
N ASN A 129 1.48 9.12 12.14
CA ASN A 129 0.26 8.30 12.14
C ASN A 129 0.20 7.35 10.93
N LEU A 130 0.54 7.83 9.74
CA LEU A 130 0.57 7.04 8.52
C LEU A 130 1.63 5.93 8.61
N SER A 131 2.83 6.25 9.12
CA SER A 131 3.91 5.28 9.34
C SER A 131 3.49 4.20 10.33
N LEU A 132 2.84 4.58 11.43
CA LEU A 132 2.37 3.66 12.46
C LEU A 132 1.29 2.71 11.92
N VAL A 133 0.29 3.23 11.21
CA VAL A 133 -0.76 2.43 10.56
C VAL A 133 -0.17 1.53 9.48
N GLY A 134 0.74 2.07 8.67
CA GLY A 134 1.42 1.32 7.63
C GLY A 134 2.26 0.17 8.17
N ALA A 135 2.98 0.37 9.27
CA ALA A 135 3.74 -0.68 9.94
C ALA A 135 2.84 -1.83 10.42
N VAL A 136 1.66 -1.53 10.97
CA VAL A 136 0.68 -2.55 11.37
C VAL A 136 0.13 -3.30 10.16
N MET A 137 -0.17 -2.60 9.07
CA MET A 137 -0.62 -3.25 7.83
C MET A 137 0.46 -4.17 7.24
N ILE A 138 1.72 -3.73 7.18
CA ILE A 138 2.86 -4.56 6.73
C ILE A 138 3.01 -5.79 7.63
N PHE A 139 2.85 -5.63 8.95
CA PHE A 139 2.83 -6.76 9.88
C PHE A 139 1.71 -7.76 9.52
N CYS A 140 0.49 -7.29 9.25
CA CYS A 140 -0.62 -8.15 8.80
C CYS A 140 -0.31 -8.86 7.46
N VAL A 141 0.37 -8.20 6.52
CA VAL A 141 0.84 -8.86 5.29
C VAL A 141 1.86 -9.96 5.61
N GLY A 142 2.81 -9.70 6.50
CA GLY A 142 3.77 -10.70 6.97
C GLY A 142 3.09 -11.93 7.58
N VAL A 143 2.06 -11.72 8.40
CA VAL A 143 1.24 -12.82 8.95
C VAL A 143 0.54 -13.61 7.83
N ASN A 144 -0.01 -12.92 6.83
CA ASN A 144 -0.64 -13.56 5.68
C ASN A 144 0.33 -14.41 4.84
N LEU A 145 1.60 -14.01 4.77
CA LEU A 145 2.63 -14.77 4.06
C LEU A 145 3.00 -16.07 4.77
N VAL A 146 3.02 -16.08 6.11
CA VAL A 146 3.40 -17.25 6.92
C VAL A 146 2.25 -18.23 7.12
N TRP A 147 1.05 -17.74 7.46
CA TRP A 147 -0.10 -18.58 7.85
C TRP A 147 -1.20 -18.66 6.77
N GLY A 148 -0.91 -18.18 5.56
CA GLY A 148 -1.89 -17.99 4.51
C GLY A 148 -2.83 -16.82 4.79
N LYS A 149 -3.76 -16.56 3.88
CA LYS A 149 -4.65 -15.39 3.93
C LYS A 149 -5.57 -15.42 5.16
N LYS A 150 -5.22 -14.65 6.21
CA LYS A 150 -6.01 -14.47 7.45
C LYS A 150 -6.67 -13.10 7.51
N PHE A 151 -5.95 -12.07 7.09
CA PHE A 151 -6.38 -10.68 7.14
C PHE A 151 -6.68 -10.15 5.76
N ARG A 152 -7.78 -9.40 5.64
CA ARG A 152 -8.09 -8.64 4.42
C ARG A 152 -7.39 -7.28 4.43
N VAL A 153 -6.07 -7.29 4.28
CA VAL A 153 -5.23 -6.10 4.47
C VAL A 153 -5.56 -5.00 3.46
N ALA A 154 -6.02 -5.33 2.25
CA ALA A 154 -6.42 -4.31 1.28
C ALA A 154 -7.65 -3.52 1.75
N ASN A 155 -8.54 -4.14 2.51
CA ASN A 155 -9.69 -3.44 3.13
C ASN A 155 -9.27 -2.51 4.27
N MET A 156 -8.03 -2.58 4.75
CA MET A 156 -7.51 -1.66 5.77
C MET A 156 -6.92 -0.38 5.17
N LEU A 157 -6.76 -0.30 3.83
CA LEU A 157 -6.20 0.87 3.14
C LEU A 157 -6.91 2.20 3.44
N PRO A 158 -8.26 2.28 3.58
CA PRO A 158 -8.92 3.52 3.97
C PRO A 158 -8.47 4.03 5.34
N GLY A 159 -7.95 3.15 6.19
CA GLY A 159 -7.36 3.52 7.47
C GLY A 159 -6.13 4.41 7.35
N LEU A 160 -5.35 4.31 6.26
CA LEU A 160 -4.23 5.22 5.99
C LEU A 160 -4.73 6.64 5.71
N VAL A 161 -5.80 6.77 4.92
CA VAL A 161 -6.42 8.06 4.61
C VAL A 161 -7.02 8.67 5.88
N LEU A 162 -7.72 7.87 6.68
CA LEU A 162 -8.26 8.33 7.96
C LEU A 162 -7.16 8.71 8.96
N ALA A 163 -6.02 8.01 8.97
CA ALA A 163 -4.90 8.35 9.86
C ALA A 163 -4.33 9.75 9.56
N VAL A 164 -4.29 10.11 8.28
CA VAL A 164 -3.92 11.45 7.83
C VAL A 164 -4.99 12.47 8.21
N VAL A 165 -6.26 12.22 7.88
CA VAL A 165 -7.36 13.17 8.14
C VAL A 165 -7.57 13.41 9.64
N CYS A 166 -7.45 12.36 10.46
CA CYS A 166 -7.57 12.47 11.92
C CYS A 166 -6.46 13.31 12.54
N SER A 167 -5.30 13.49 11.89
CA SER A 167 -4.26 14.40 12.41
C SER A 167 -4.68 15.87 12.40
N TYR A 168 -5.73 16.24 11.65
CA TYR A 168 -6.30 17.59 11.62
C TYR A 168 -7.36 17.83 12.69
N LEU A 169 -7.85 16.80 13.39
CA LEU A 169 -8.80 16.98 14.49
C LEU A 169 -8.03 17.16 15.81
N PRO A 170 -8.04 18.34 16.45
CA PRO A 170 -7.29 18.63 17.68
C PRO A 170 -7.80 17.90 18.94
N TRP A 171 -8.79 17.01 18.80
CA TRP A 171 -9.43 16.28 19.90
C TRP A 171 -8.95 14.81 20.02
N PHE A 172 -7.87 14.42 19.32
CA PHE A 172 -7.31 13.06 19.36
C PHE A 172 -5.79 12.97 19.32
#